data_AF-A0A174H4U0-F1
#
_entry.id   AF-A0A174H4U0-F1
#
_cell.length_a   1.000
_cell.length_b   1.000
_cell.length_c   1.000
_cell.angle_alpha   90.00
_cell.angle_beta   90.00
_cell.angle_gamma   90.00
#
_symmetry.space_group_name_H-M   'P 1'
#
loop_
_entity.id
_entity.type
_entity.pdbx_description
1 polymer ?
#
loop_
_entity_poly.entity_id
_entity_poly.type
_entity_poly.pdbx_seq_one_letter_code
_entity_poly.pdbx_strand_id
1 'polypeptide(L)'
;MDLLTLFVLAILAESVWETLKMTWQKGKLCIDRIGALVVSIIITFSTGFDILNCFNIPIKVPLIGMVLTAILLSRGSNFIHDLIGKISQAEALIEDVNENKGMLESNKEESTTENNKEDNTNKTENLD
;
A
#
# COMPACT_ATOMS: atom_id res chain seq x y z
N MET A 1 -13.61 5.60 5.98
CA MET A 1 -12.20 5.20 5.98
C MET A 1 -11.96 4.60 4.62
N ASP A 2 -11.27 5.31 3.74
CA ASP A 2 -11.02 4.83 2.39
C ASP A 2 -10.02 3.67 2.44
N LEU A 3 -10.15 2.71 1.52
CA LEU A 3 -9.24 1.55 1.44
C LEU A 3 -7.78 1.99 1.30
N LEU A 4 -7.55 3.10 0.60
CA LEU A 4 -6.25 3.74 0.46
C LEU A 4 -5.69 4.21 1.81
N THR A 5 -6.52 4.84 2.66
CA THR A 5 -6.09 5.26 4.01
C THR A 5 -5.64 4.07 4.84
N LEU A 6 -6.38 2.94 4.77
CA LEU A 6 -6.00 1.71 5.47
C LEU A 6 -4.66 1.16 4.98
N PHE A 7 -4.45 1.14 3.66
CA PHE A 7 -3.21 0.67 3.06
C PHE A 7 -2.01 1.53 3.46
N VAL A 8 -2.17 2.86 3.41
CA VAL A 8 -1.13 3.78 3.88
C VAL A 8 -0.83 3.54 5.36
N LEU A 9 -1.86 3.39 6.20
CA LEU A 9 -1.68 3.13 7.62
C LEU A 9 -0.91 1.82 7.88
N ALA A 10 -1.18 0.78 7.10
CA ALA A 10 -0.48 -0.50 7.20
C ALA A 10 1.01 -0.35 6.84
N ILE A 11 1.34 0.40 5.79
CA ILE A 11 2.72 0.68 5.41
C ILE A 11 3.42 1.49 6.50
N LEU A 12 2.78 2.55 7.02
CA LEU A 12 3.33 3.36 8.09
C LEU A 12 3.61 2.52 9.35
N ALA A 13 2.68 1.65 9.74
CA ALA A 13 2.84 0.77 10.89
C ALA A 13 4.05 -0.17 10.73
N GLU A 14 4.21 -0.78 9.54
CA GLU A 14 5.35 -1.64 9.23
C GLU A 14 6.67 -0.86 9.30
N SER A 15 6.71 0.33 8.70
CA SER A 15 7.89 1.19 8.71
C SER A 15 8.28 1.63 10.13
N VAL A 16 7.31 1.94 10.99
CA VAL A 16 7.56 2.26 12.41
C VAL A 16 8.16 1.05 13.13
N TRP A 17 7.55 -0.13 12.98
CA TRP A 17 8.01 -1.35 13.64
C TRP A 17 9.43 -1.74 13.21
N GLU A 18 9.71 -1.69 11.91
CA GLU A 18 11.03 -1.92 11.35
C GLU A 18 12.06 -0.89 11.82
N THR A 19 11.66 0.37 12.04
CA THR A 19 12.55 1.39 12.62
C THR A 19 12.89 1.08 14.07
N LEU A 20 11.89 0.71 14.88
CA LEU A 20 12.10 0.33 16.28
C LEU A 20 13.05 -0.87 16.39
N LYS A 21 12.82 -1.94 15.62
CA LYS A 21 13.71 -3.11 15.59
C LYS A 21 15.14 -2.75 15.22
N MET A 22 15.33 -1.88 14.24
CA MET A 22 16.66 -1.44 13.82
C MET A 22 17.37 -0.54 14.84
N THR A 23 16.61 0.20 15.64
CA THR A 23 17.15 1.03 16.72
C THR A 23 17.67 0.16 17.87
N TRP A 24 17.11 -1.04 18.02
CA TRP A 24 17.50 -2.06 19.00
C TRP A 24 18.12 -3.29 18.33
N GLN A 25 19.38 -3.22 17.88
CA GLN A 25 20.08 -4.37 17.32
C GLN A 25 20.97 -5.07 18.36
N LYS A 26 20.69 -6.36 18.64
CA LYS A 26 21.57 -7.27 19.42
C LYS A 26 22.08 -6.65 20.75
N GLY A 27 21.21 -5.95 21.47
CA GLY A 27 21.56 -5.33 22.77
C GLY A 27 22.47 -4.10 22.70
N LYS A 28 22.74 -3.56 21.49
CA LYS A 28 23.43 -2.28 21.30
C LYS A 28 22.50 -1.30 20.61
N LEU A 29 22.30 -0.14 21.24
CA LEU A 29 21.60 0.98 20.61
C LEU A 29 22.55 1.62 19.59
N CYS A 30 22.09 1.76 18.34
CA CYS A 30 22.82 2.53 17.33
C CYS A 30 22.68 4.02 17.65
N ILE A 31 23.76 4.63 18.18
CA ILE A 31 23.82 6.05 18.49
C ILE A 31 23.39 6.91 17.29
N ASP A 32 23.76 6.55 16.07
CA ASP A 32 23.39 7.29 14.86
C ASP A 32 21.87 7.31 14.62
N ARG A 33 21.19 6.20 14.90
CA ARG A 33 19.72 6.09 14.77
C ARG A 33 19.01 6.87 15.88
N ILE A 34 19.55 6.84 17.10
CA ILE A 34 19.05 7.68 18.19
C ILE A 34 19.24 9.16 17.85
N GLY A 35 20.40 9.54 17.29
CA GLY A 35 20.68 10.91 16.87
C GLY A 35 19.65 11.39 15.84
N ALA A 36 19.39 10.58 14.82
CA ALA A 36 18.34 10.86 13.84
C ALA A 36 16.95 10.97 14.47
N LEU A 37 16.62 10.10 15.44
CA LEU A 37 15.34 10.13 16.16
C LEU A 37 15.17 11.40 16.98
N VAL A 38 16.21 11.84 17.69
CA VAL A 38 16.18 13.06 18.49
C VAL A 38 16.01 14.29 17.60
N VAL A 39 16.76 14.38 16.50
CA VAL A 39 16.64 15.49 15.53
C VAL A 39 15.25 15.53 14.93
N SER A 40 14.70 14.39 14.54
CA SER A 40 13.34 14.30 13.99
C SER A 40 12.26 14.65 15.02
N ILE A 41 12.40 14.24 16.28
CA ILE A 41 11.49 14.68 17.36
C ILE A 41 11.51 16.21 17.48
N ILE A 42 12.69 16.84 17.50
CA ILE A 42 12.81 18.30 17.58
C ILE A 42 12.12 18.98 16.40
N ILE A 43 12.33 18.50 15.18
CA ILE A 43 11.69 19.05 13.97
C ILE A 43 10.17 18.90 14.03
N THR A 44 9.68 17.73 14.46
CA THR A 44 8.25 17.42 14.48
C THR A 44 7.53 18.25 15.56
N PHE A 45 8.15 18.43 16.73
CA PHE A 45 7.66 19.34 17.77
C PHE A 45 7.70 20.81 17.31
N SER A 46 8.74 21.21 16.57
CA SER A 46 8.88 22.59 16.09
C SER A 46 7.87 22.94 15.00
N THR A 47 7.52 21.97 14.15
CA THR A 47 6.56 22.14 13.06
C THR A 47 5.12 21.81 13.46
N GLY A 48 4.91 21.11 14.58
CA GLY A 48 3.61 20.57 14.97
C GLY A 48 3.06 19.55 13.96
N PHE A 49 3.94 18.92 13.18
CA PHE A 49 3.54 18.05 12.07
C PHE A 49 3.04 16.70 12.60
N ASP A 50 1.86 16.28 12.15
CA ASP A 50 1.25 15.00 12.51
C ASP A 50 0.75 14.31 11.24
N ILE A 51 1.42 13.22 10.87
CA ILE A 51 1.08 12.44 9.69
C ILE A 51 -0.29 11.78 9.80
N LEU A 52 -0.74 11.43 11.01
CA LEU A 52 -2.05 10.79 11.23
C LEU A 52 -3.18 11.80 11.09
N ASN A 53 -2.95 13.04 11.54
CA ASN A 53 -3.86 14.15 11.28
C ASN A 53 -3.94 14.47 9.77
N CYS A 54 -2.84 14.30 9.03
CA CYS A 54 -2.80 14.48 7.58
C CYS A 54 -3.70 13.47 6.82
N PHE A 55 -3.89 12.26 7.37
CA PHE A 55 -4.81 11.24 6.83
C PHE A 55 -6.23 11.33 7.38
N ASN A 56 -6.58 12.44 8.06
CA ASN A 56 -7.90 12.68 8.65
C ASN A 56 -8.31 11.58 9.65
N ILE A 57 -7.34 11.02 10.37
CA ILE A 57 -7.60 10.04 11.42
C ILE A 57 -7.69 10.83 12.73
N PRO A 58 -8.89 10.98 13.32
CA PRO A 58 -9.06 11.71 14.57
C PRO A 58 -8.44 10.89 15.71
N ILE A 59 -7.18 11.18 16.02
CA ILE A 59 -6.52 10.57 17.17
C ILE A 59 -6.90 11.34 18.42
N LYS A 60 -7.41 10.62 19.44
CA LYS A 60 -7.76 11.19 20.74
C LYS A 60 -6.57 11.83 21.48
N VAL A 61 -5.34 11.47 21.12
CA VAL A 61 -4.08 11.95 21.72
C VAL A 61 -3.07 12.38 20.62
N PRO A 62 -3.04 13.67 20.23
CA PRO A 62 -2.16 14.20 19.17
C PRO A 62 -0.66 13.92 19.40
N LEU A 63 -0.28 13.73 20.66
CA LEU A 63 1.09 13.40 21.05
C LEU A 63 1.58 12.10 20.41
N ILE A 64 0.70 11.10 20.26
CA ILE A 64 1.05 9.81 19.64
C ILE A 64 1.38 10.01 18.15
N GLY A 65 0.61 10.84 17.44
CA GLY A 65 0.83 11.08 16.02
C GLY A 65 2.14 11.81 15.75
N MET A 66 2.47 12.78 16.59
CA MET A 66 3.73 13.51 16.53
C MET A 66 4.95 12.58 16.76
N VAL A 67 4.88 11.67 17.72
CA VAL A 67 5.96 10.69 17.98
C VAL A 67 6.10 9.69 16.84
N LEU A 68 4.98 9.17 16.30
CA LEU A 68 5.00 8.29 15.13
C LEU A 68 5.65 8.96 13.92
N THR A 69 5.27 10.22 13.70
CA THR A 69 5.80 11.05 12.62
C THR A 69 7.30 11.24 12.77
N ALA A 70 7.79 11.51 14.00
CA ALA A 70 9.21 11.63 14.27
C ALA A 70 9.97 10.31 14.00
N ILE A 71 9.44 9.17 14.42
CA ILE A 71 10.04 7.85 14.14
C ILE A 71 10.16 7.60 12.63
N LEU A 72 9.12 7.94 11.87
CA LEU A 72 9.14 7.81 10.41
C LEU A 72 10.15 8.78 9.76
N LEU A 73 10.19 10.04 10.20
CA LEU A 73 11.14 11.03 9.73
C LEU A 73 12.60 10.61 10.01
N SER A 74 12.84 9.96 11.16
CA SER A 74 14.16 9.45 11.55
C SER A 74 14.71 8.43 10.54
N ARG A 75 13.86 7.73 9.77
CA ARG A 75 14.32 6.84 8.69
C ARG A 75 14.71 7.59 7.42
N GLY A 76 14.17 8.79 7.21
CA GLY A 76 14.45 9.63 6.06
C GLY A 76 14.24 8.91 4.73
N SER A 77 15.27 8.91 3.87
CA SER A 77 15.24 8.30 2.54
C SER A 77 14.97 6.79 2.55
N ASN A 78 15.28 6.07 3.64
CA ASN A 78 14.99 4.65 3.75
C ASN A 78 13.49 4.38 3.78
N PHE A 79 12.73 5.22 4.50
CA PHE A 79 11.28 5.13 4.53
C PHE A 79 10.67 5.45 3.16
N ILE A 80 11.19 6.48 2.48
CA ILE A 80 10.73 6.86 1.15
C ILE A 80 11.01 5.73 0.14
N HIS A 81 12.20 5.13 0.18
CA HIS A 81 12.51 3.97 -0.65
C HIS A 81 11.55 2.80 -0.40
N ASP A 82 11.29 2.46 0.86
CA ASP A 82 10.35 1.41 1.23
C ASP A 82 8.92 1.74 0.74
N LEU A 83 8.50 2.99 0.84
CA LEU A 83 7.17 3.44 0.43
C LEU A 83 6.99 3.36 -1.09
N ILE A 84 7.93 3.89 -1.87
CA ILE A 84 7.89 3.80 -3.33
C ILE A 84 7.91 2.32 -3.74
N GLY A 85 8.79 1.50 -3.14
CA GLY A 85 8.88 0.09 -3.47
C GLY A 85 7.59 -0.69 -3.24
N LYS A 86 6.83 -0.36 -2.18
CA LYS A 86 5.53 -0.99 -1.90
C LYS A 86 4.41 -0.49 -2.82
N ILE A 87 4.42 0.79 -3.19
CA ILE A 87 3.45 1.35 -4.13
C ILE A 87 3.66 0.76 -5.53
N SER A 88 4.90 0.69 -6.02
CA SER A 88 5.19 0.11 -7.33
C SER A 88 4.84 -1.38 -7.41
N GLN A 89 5.03 -2.14 -6.32
CA GLN A 89 4.54 -3.53 -6.26
C GLN A 89 3.02 -3.61 -6.30
N ALA A 90 2.31 -2.71 -5.62
CA ALA A 90 0.86 -2.67 -5.68
C ALA A 90 0.35 -2.30 -7.08
N GLU A 91 1.02 -1.37 -7.78
CA GLU A 91 0.70 -1.01 -9.16
C GLU A 91 0.88 -2.18 -10.13
N ALA A 92 1.99 -2.92 -10.02
CA ALA A 92 2.22 -4.11 -10.84
C ALA A 92 1.15 -5.19 -10.63
N LEU A 93 0.73 -5.42 -9.39
CA LEU A 93 -0.34 -6.37 -9.07
C LEU A 93 -1.70 -5.94 -9.63
N ILE A 94 -1.97 -4.63 -9.69
CA ILE A 94 -3.22 -4.10 -10.27
C ILE A 94 -3.21 -4.25 -11.80
N GLU A 95 -2.06 -4.07 -12.43
CA GLU A 95 -1.88 -4.27 -13.87
C GLU A 95 -2.11 -5.74 -14.26
N ASP A 96 -1.50 -6.68 -13.52
CA ASP A 96 -1.71 -8.13 -13.71
C ASP A 96 -3.18 -8.55 -13.54
N VAL A 97 -3.88 -7.99 -12.55
CA VAL A 97 -5.31 -8.27 -12.31
C VAL A 97 -6.18 -7.72 -13.44
N ASN A 98 -5.89 -6.52 -13.93
CA ASN A 98 -6.64 -5.91 -15.03
C ASN A 98 -6.44 -6.68 -16.34
N GLU A 99 -5.22 -7.13 -16.63
CA GLU A 99 -4.92 -7.94 -17.82
C GLU A 99 -5.64 -9.29 -17.78
N ASN A 100 -5.62 -9.97 -16.62
CA ASN A 100 -6.32 -11.25 -16.44
C ASN A 100 -7.85 -11.12 -16.60
N LYS A 101 -8.42 -10.01 -16.10
CA LYS A 101 -9.84 -9.70 -16.26
C LYS A 101 -10.21 -9.45 -17.73
N GLY A 102 -9.35 -8.77 -18.49
CA GLY A 102 -9.54 -8.57 -19.93
C GLY A 102 -9.58 -9.87 -20.73
N MET A 103 -8.69 -10.82 -20.41
CA MET A 103 -8.68 -12.17 -21.01
C MET A 103 -9.94 -12.99 -20.67
N LEU A 104 -10.47 -12.84 -19.45
CA LEU A 104 -11.70 -13.52 -19.04
C LEU A 104 -12.94 -12.97 -19.76
N GLU A 105 -12.99 -11.67 -20.03
CA GLU A 105 -14.08 -11.04 -20.78
C GLU A 105 -14.03 -11.39 -22.27
N SER A 106 -12.84 -11.41 -22.89
CA SER A 106 -12.69 -11.85 -24.29
C SER A 106 -13.06 -13.31 -24.51
N ASN A 107 -12.63 -14.21 -23.62
CA ASN A 107 -12.94 -15.64 -23.71
C ASN A 107 -14.45 -15.92 -23.51
N LYS A 108 -15.13 -15.08 -22.73
CA LYS A 108 -16.58 -15.17 -22.54
C LYS A 108 -17.34 -14.81 -23.82
N GLU A 109 -16.93 -13.73 -24.50
CA GLU A 109 -17.54 -13.29 -25.76
C GLU A 109 -17.35 -14.32 -26.88
N GLU A 110 -16.16 -14.92 -26.99
CA GLU A 110 -15.85 -15.96 -27.98
C GLU A 110 -16.68 -17.24 -27.75
N SER A 111 -16.82 -17.67 -26.50
CA SER A 111 -17.66 -18.83 -26.11
C SER A 111 -19.16 -18.62 -26.38
N THR A 112 -19.69 -17.41 -26.21
CA THR A 112 -21.10 -17.11 -26.58
C THR A 112 -21.33 -17.06 -28.08
N THR A 113 -20.30 -16.74 -28.87
CA THR A 113 -20.42 -16.62 -30.32
C THR A 113 -20.36 -18.00 -30.99
N GLU A 114 -19.58 -18.94 -30.47
CA GLU A 114 -19.54 -20.33 -30.94
C GLU A 114 -20.82 -21.10 -30.62
N ASN A 115 -21.37 -20.99 -29.40
CA ASN A 115 -22.60 -21.68 -29.02
C ASN A 115 -23.82 -21.25 -29.87
N ASN A 116 -23.92 -19.96 -30.23
CA ASN A 116 -24.99 -19.45 -31.09
C ASN A 116 -24.85 -19.88 -32.56
N LYS A 117 -23.64 -20.28 -32.97
CA LYS A 117 -23.38 -20.76 -34.33
C LYS A 117 -23.78 -22.22 -34.47
N GLU A 118 -23.41 -23.08 -33.51
CA GLU A 118 -23.78 -24.50 -33.49
C GLU A 118 -25.31 -24.73 -33.41
N ASP A 119 -26.03 -23.96 -32.60
CA ASP A 119 -27.49 -24.07 -32.45
C ASP A 119 -28.27 -23.71 -33.73
N ASN A 120 -27.73 -22.82 -34.57
CA ASN A 120 -28.35 -22.46 -35.85
C ASN A 120 -28.11 -23.50 -36.94
N THR A 121 -26.94 -24.17 -36.94
CA THR A 121 -26.63 -25.27 -37.88
C THR A 121 -27.50 -26.51 -37.66
N ASN A 122 -27.73 -26.90 -36.40
CA ASN A 122 -28.56 -28.08 -36.08
C ASN A 122 -30.06 -27.88 -36.38
N LYS A 123 -30.51 -26.63 -36.49
CA LYS A 123 -31.90 -26.28 -36.81
C LYS A 123 -32.19 -26.30 -38.31
N THR A 124 -31.18 -26.06 -39.15
CA THR A 124 -31.31 -26.10 -40.62
C THR A 124 -31.27 -27.51 -41.21
N GLU A 125 -30.70 -28.51 -40.52
CA GLU A 125 -30.62 -29.89 -41.01
C GLU A 125 -31.86 -30.76 -40.72
N ASN A 126 -32.87 -30.25 -40.00
CA ASN A 126 -34.11 -30.97 -39.67
C ASN A 126 -35.35 -30.50 -40.46
N LEU A 127 -35.17 -29.82 -41.59
CA LEU A 127 -36.25 -29.22 -42.39
C LEU A 127 -36.44 -29.82 -43.79
N ASP A 128 -35.72 -30.89 -44.14
CA ASP A 128 -35.90 -31.66 -45.38
C ASP A 128 -36.59 -33.02 -45.15
#